data_AF-A0A915LCE8-F1
#
_entry.id   AF-A0A915LCE8-F1
#
_cell.length_a   1.000
_cell.length_b   1.000
_cell.length_c   1.000
_cell.angle_alpha   90.00
_cell.angle_beta   90.00
_cell.angle_gamma   90.00
#
_symmetry.space_group_name_H-M   'P 1'
#
loop_
_entity.id
_entity.type
_entity.pdbx_description
1 polymer ?
#
loop_
_entity_poly.entity_id
_entity_poly.type
_entity_poly.pdbx_seq_one_letter_code
_entity_poly.pdbx_strand_id
1 'polypeptide(L)'
;MRRALKRPHQNSEEFNADPFEEGENGDWDFEDNEQQQSTSSGDSDTSNPVDNEFSRNSPELLGTTSKRLLTFRLRVLAQIYELLVENRHATKRDLFYESKKIYEQQSNFDRALTAVCNFLMASRSELHVISCSKGFAIGSLRLLNALDDNEINFRFGMIALNESLVNFDFAESDATAILILEKDSVFQHLLDEKFMEMFPKTILVTGRGYPDICTRQFLNWLASQLPNIPMFILTDADPYGIEIFLTYKYGSDRSWIESGGITLPQLKWIGFLPSEANNLSVPENQLLKLTNSDKRRIEKLSKRVLLLEENAVFDELAIMLSNNCKLEIEALYTLGDKFLSTVYLKYKLEQH
;
A
#
# COMPACT_ATOMS: atom_id res chain seq x y z
N MET A 1 19.61 -16.06 -22.76
CA MET A 1 20.70 -15.83 -23.73
C MET A 1 21.69 -14.83 -23.15
N ARG A 2 22.70 -15.32 -22.41
CA ARG A 2 23.80 -14.52 -21.89
C ARG A 2 24.84 -14.29 -23.00
N ARG A 3 25.07 -13.04 -23.42
CA ARG A 3 26.37 -12.43 -23.76
C ARG A 3 26.19 -11.11 -24.52
N ALA A 4 27.10 -10.17 -24.23
CA ALA A 4 27.45 -8.95 -24.96
C ALA A 4 26.82 -7.63 -24.48
N LEU A 5 27.35 -7.07 -23.39
CA LEU A 5 27.36 -5.63 -23.13
C LEU A 5 28.81 -5.19 -22.94
N LYS A 6 29.36 -4.49 -23.95
CA LYS A 6 30.59 -3.70 -23.84
C LYS A 6 30.17 -2.26 -23.50
N ARG A 7 30.64 -1.74 -22.37
CA ARG A 7 30.48 -0.33 -21.96
C ARG A 7 31.34 0.59 -22.84
N PRO A 8 30.91 1.84 -23.07
CA PRO A 8 31.82 2.95 -23.16
C PRO A 8 31.55 4.03 -22.09
N HIS A 9 32.55 4.89 -21.94
CA HIS A 9 32.85 5.79 -20.84
C HIS A 9 31.79 6.85 -20.49
N GLN A 10 31.73 7.16 -19.18
CA GLN A 10 31.04 8.30 -18.58
C GLN A 10 31.73 9.62 -18.96
N ASN A 11 30.94 10.62 -19.35
CA ASN A 11 31.28 12.04 -19.16
C ASN A 11 30.20 12.64 -18.26
N SER A 12 30.66 13.25 -17.17
CA SER A 12 29.91 13.97 -16.15
C SER A 12 29.57 15.38 -16.62
N GLU A 13 28.30 15.75 -16.58
CA GLU A 13 27.89 17.15 -16.50
C GLU A 13 26.80 17.31 -15.44
N GLU A 14 27.09 18.19 -14.49
CA GLU A 14 26.24 18.64 -13.39
C GLU A 14 25.00 19.36 -13.94
N PHE A 15 23.81 19.07 -13.39
CA PHE A 15 22.67 19.96 -13.55
C PHE A 15 21.99 20.23 -12.21
N ASN A 16 22.07 21.51 -11.82
CA ASN A 16 21.40 22.13 -10.69
C ASN A 16 19.88 21.92 -10.76
N ALA A 17 19.31 21.53 -9.63
CA ALA A 17 17.88 21.56 -9.38
C ALA A 17 17.45 22.99 -8.98
N ASP A 18 16.30 23.43 -9.50
CA ASP A 18 15.51 24.51 -8.91
C ASP A 18 14.03 24.11 -8.89
N PRO A 19 13.24 24.61 -7.92
CA PRO A 19 12.03 23.98 -7.43
C PRO A 19 10.80 24.40 -8.23
N PHE A 20 9.85 23.48 -8.44
CA PHE A 20 8.56 23.83 -9.03
C PHE A 20 7.39 23.62 -8.07
N GLU A 21 6.58 24.67 -8.05
CA GLU A 21 5.52 25.06 -7.14
C GLU A 21 4.29 24.16 -7.19
N GLU A 22 3.54 24.23 -6.08
CA GLU A 22 2.21 23.64 -5.87
C GLU A 22 1.17 24.18 -6.84
N GLY A 23 0.27 23.30 -7.30
CA GLY A 23 -0.80 23.67 -8.22
C GLY A 23 -1.91 22.64 -8.32
N GLU A 24 -2.87 22.78 -7.39
CA GLU A 24 -4.32 22.59 -7.51
C GLU A 24 -4.97 21.19 -7.69
N ASN A 25 -5.98 21.02 -6.84
CA ASN A 25 -6.90 19.91 -6.68
C ASN A 25 -7.88 19.80 -7.87
N GLY A 26 -8.12 18.57 -8.33
CA GLY A 26 -9.19 18.25 -9.26
C GLY A 26 -9.92 17.00 -8.81
N ASP A 27 -11.20 17.17 -8.48
CA ASP A 27 -12.21 16.16 -8.16
C ASP A 27 -12.27 15.04 -9.21
N TRP A 28 -12.41 13.80 -8.73
CA TRP A 28 -12.49 12.60 -9.57
C TRP A 28 -13.90 11.98 -9.49
N ASP A 29 -14.76 12.33 -10.45
CA ASP A 29 -15.99 11.59 -10.73
C ASP A 29 -15.95 11.04 -12.15
N PHE A 30 -16.12 9.73 -12.30
CA PHE A 30 -16.55 9.13 -13.57
C PHE A 30 -17.56 7.99 -13.32
N GLU A 31 -18.71 8.15 -13.96
CA GLU A 31 -19.79 7.18 -14.11
C GLU A 31 -19.48 6.23 -15.28
N ASP A 32 -19.63 4.91 -15.06
CA ASP A 32 -19.66 3.92 -16.13
C ASP A 32 -21.11 3.70 -16.58
N ASN A 33 -21.36 3.82 -17.89
CA ASN A 33 -22.65 3.60 -18.52
C ASN A 33 -22.53 2.36 -19.43
N GLU A 34 -23.01 1.20 -18.96
CA GLU A 34 -23.17 0.00 -19.80
C GLU A 34 -24.64 -0.19 -20.15
N GLN A 35 -24.94 -0.08 -21.44
CA GLN A 35 -26.24 -0.40 -22.03
C GLN A 35 -26.38 -1.91 -22.21
N GLN A 36 -27.51 -2.42 -21.72
CA GLN A 36 -28.00 -3.78 -21.87
C GLN A 36 -28.32 -4.13 -23.34
N GLN A 37 -27.98 -5.36 -23.75
CA GLN A 37 -28.77 -6.09 -24.73
C GLN A 37 -28.99 -7.53 -24.28
N SER A 38 -30.27 -7.87 -24.15
CA SER A 38 -30.85 -9.16 -23.84
C SER A 38 -30.87 -10.09 -25.05
N THR A 39 -30.54 -11.36 -24.86
CA THR A 39 -31.22 -12.48 -25.55
C THR A 39 -31.26 -13.71 -24.65
N SER A 40 -32.44 -14.33 -24.60
CA SER A 40 -32.78 -15.52 -23.84
C SER A 40 -32.76 -16.77 -24.73
N SER A 41 -32.26 -17.90 -24.22
CA SER A 41 -32.87 -19.24 -24.39
C SER A 41 -32.14 -20.23 -23.47
N GLY A 42 -32.92 -21.06 -22.76
CA GLY A 42 -32.44 -22.04 -21.80
C GLY A 42 -32.34 -23.45 -22.37
N ASP A 43 -31.61 -24.32 -21.66
CA ASP A 43 -32.13 -25.57 -21.08
C ASP A 43 -31.07 -26.26 -20.20
N SER A 44 -31.57 -27.09 -19.30
CA SER A 44 -30.97 -27.83 -18.17
C SER A 44 -29.88 -28.86 -18.55
N ASP A 45 -28.89 -29.11 -17.67
CA ASP A 45 -28.91 -30.19 -16.68
C ASP A 45 -27.56 -30.43 -15.96
N THR A 46 -27.65 -31.11 -14.84
CA THR A 46 -26.69 -31.37 -13.74
C THR A 46 -25.34 -32.04 -14.06
N SER A 47 -24.27 -31.69 -13.32
CA SER A 47 -23.36 -32.58 -12.54
C SER A 47 -22.02 -31.89 -12.20
N ASN A 48 -21.44 -32.29 -11.06
CA ASN A 48 -20.42 -31.61 -10.27
C ASN A 48 -18.99 -32.17 -10.58
N PRO A 49 -17.92 -31.71 -9.88
CA PRO A 49 -16.81 -30.91 -10.40
C PRO A 49 -15.52 -31.73 -10.64
N VAL A 50 -14.47 -31.06 -11.13
CA VAL A 50 -13.02 -31.39 -11.12
C VAL A 50 -12.43 -30.98 -12.48
N ASP A 51 -11.27 -30.31 -12.44
CA ASP A 51 -10.48 -29.79 -13.57
C ASP A 51 -10.92 -28.44 -14.14
N ASN A 52 -10.72 -27.36 -13.37
CA ASN A 52 -10.48 -26.05 -13.98
C ASN A 52 -8.97 -25.82 -14.01
N GLU A 53 -8.33 -26.40 -15.03
CA GLU A 53 -6.99 -26.04 -15.44
C GLU A 53 -6.90 -24.52 -15.56
N PHE A 54 -5.87 -23.94 -14.93
CA PHE A 54 -5.40 -22.59 -15.23
C PHE A 54 -5.30 -22.44 -16.75
N SER A 55 -6.30 -21.79 -17.35
CA SER A 55 -6.23 -21.33 -18.73
C SER A 55 -5.04 -20.38 -18.84
N ARG A 56 -3.92 -20.92 -19.32
CA ARG A 56 -2.70 -20.24 -19.69
C ARG A 56 -2.99 -19.40 -20.94
N ASN A 57 -3.64 -18.27 -20.78
CA ASN A 57 -3.47 -17.18 -21.71
C ASN A 57 -2.12 -16.52 -21.40
N SER A 58 -1.12 -16.77 -22.25
CA SER A 58 0.11 -15.99 -22.27
C SER A 58 -0.27 -14.50 -22.24
N PRO A 59 0.36 -13.66 -21.40
CA PRO A 59 0.01 -12.24 -21.37
C PRO A 59 0.33 -11.65 -22.74
N GLU A 60 -0.68 -11.33 -23.54
CA GLU A 60 -0.45 -10.72 -24.84
C GLU A 60 -0.17 -9.23 -24.66
N LEU A 61 1.10 -8.83 -24.79
CA LEU A 61 1.48 -7.41 -24.92
C LEU A 61 0.80 -6.75 -26.13
N LEU A 62 0.52 -7.55 -27.16
CA LEU A 62 0.12 -7.15 -28.52
C LEU A 62 -1.26 -7.67 -28.95
N GLY A 63 -2.12 -8.11 -28.02
CA GLY A 63 -3.50 -8.50 -28.35
C GLY A 63 -4.27 -7.36 -29.04
N THR A 64 -5.54 -7.53 -29.44
CA THR A 64 -6.36 -6.51 -30.14
C THR A 64 -6.43 -5.17 -29.39
N THR A 65 -5.41 -4.36 -29.55
CA THR A 65 -5.08 -3.21 -28.72
C THR A 65 -5.11 -2.01 -29.65
N SER A 66 -5.83 -0.95 -29.27
CA SER A 66 -5.86 0.27 -30.09
C SER A 66 -4.43 0.74 -30.35
N LYS A 67 -4.17 1.32 -31.54
CA LYS A 67 -2.84 1.86 -31.91
C LYS A 67 -2.24 2.70 -30.77
N ARG A 68 -3.10 3.45 -30.08
CA ARG A 68 -2.75 4.31 -28.95
C ARG A 68 -2.23 3.54 -27.73
N LEU A 69 -2.93 2.49 -27.30
CA LEU A 69 -2.49 1.65 -26.17
C LEU A 69 -1.19 0.90 -26.49
N LEU A 70 -1.02 0.46 -27.74
CA LEU A 70 0.24 -0.14 -28.20
C LEU A 70 1.39 0.87 -28.10
N THR A 71 1.19 2.10 -28.56
CA THR A 71 2.18 3.19 -28.42
C THR A 71 2.58 3.39 -26.96
N PHE A 72 1.62 3.38 -26.02
CA PHE A 72 1.91 3.56 -24.60
C PHE A 72 2.80 2.44 -24.05
N ARG A 73 2.46 1.18 -24.34
CA ARG A 73 3.23 0.01 -23.89
C ARG A 73 4.64 0.00 -24.48
N LEU A 74 4.79 0.29 -25.77
CA LEU A 74 6.09 0.37 -26.44
C LEU A 74 6.95 1.50 -25.86
N ARG A 75 6.35 2.66 -25.55
CA ARG A 75 7.08 3.76 -24.93
C ARG A 75 7.54 3.41 -23.53
N VAL A 76 6.71 2.77 -22.71
CA VAL A 76 7.11 2.29 -21.37
C VAL A 76 8.26 1.28 -21.48
N LEU A 77 8.19 0.33 -22.43
CA LEU A 77 9.27 -0.64 -22.66
C LEU A 77 10.59 0.04 -23.02
N ALA A 78 10.55 1.06 -23.89
CA ALA A 78 11.74 1.84 -24.26
C ALA A 78 12.34 2.55 -23.05
N GLN A 79 11.52 3.23 -22.25
CA GLN A 79 11.96 3.92 -21.03
C GLN A 79 12.58 2.94 -20.02
N ILE A 80 11.94 1.80 -19.78
CA ILE A 80 12.47 0.75 -18.90
C ILE A 80 13.80 0.21 -19.42
N TYR A 81 13.91 -0.02 -20.73
CA TYR A 81 15.15 -0.47 -21.34
C TYR A 81 16.30 0.53 -21.11
N GLU A 82 16.04 1.83 -21.25
CA GLU A 82 17.02 2.88 -20.97
C GLU A 82 17.46 2.86 -19.49
N LEU A 83 16.52 2.77 -18.54
CA LEU A 83 16.83 2.65 -17.10
C LEU A 83 17.74 1.46 -16.79
N LEU A 84 17.46 0.30 -17.39
CA LEU A 84 18.23 -0.93 -17.16
C LEU A 84 19.62 -0.86 -17.80
N VAL A 85 19.74 -0.32 -19.02
CA VAL A 85 21.03 -0.18 -19.72
C VAL A 85 21.95 0.80 -19.01
N GLU A 86 21.39 1.91 -18.53
CA GLU A 86 22.15 2.97 -17.87
C GLU A 86 22.30 2.75 -16.37
N ASN A 87 21.67 1.69 -15.82
CA ASN A 87 21.61 1.40 -14.39
C ASN A 87 21.14 2.60 -13.56
N ARG A 88 20.08 3.26 -14.05
CA ARG A 88 19.41 4.39 -13.39
C ARG A 88 18.05 3.95 -12.88
N HIS A 89 17.55 4.70 -11.90
CA HIS A 89 16.22 4.52 -11.35
C HIS A 89 15.38 5.76 -11.62
N ALA A 90 14.08 5.58 -11.83
CA ALA A 90 13.14 6.69 -12.02
C ALA A 90 11.80 6.39 -11.35
N THR A 91 11.10 7.44 -10.93
CA THR A 91 9.75 7.29 -10.39
C THR A 91 8.71 7.20 -11.51
N LYS A 92 7.52 6.70 -11.19
CA LYS A 92 6.37 6.72 -12.13
C LYS A 92 6.07 8.12 -12.67
N ARG A 93 6.24 9.16 -11.84
CA ARG A 93 5.97 10.54 -12.25
C ARG A 93 7.03 11.01 -13.22
N ASP A 94 8.32 10.76 -12.95
CA ASP A 94 9.41 11.16 -13.83
C ASP A 94 9.21 10.58 -15.24
N LEU A 95 8.91 9.27 -15.31
CA LEU A 95 8.66 8.58 -16.57
C LEU A 95 7.40 9.09 -17.29
N PHE A 96 6.34 9.40 -16.54
CA PHE A 96 5.15 10.04 -17.11
C PHE A 96 5.48 11.42 -17.69
N TYR A 97 6.22 12.26 -16.96
CA TYR A 97 6.54 13.63 -17.39
C TYR A 97 7.48 13.68 -18.58
N GLU A 98 8.46 12.79 -18.64
CA GLU A 98 9.37 12.63 -19.79
C GLU A 98 8.59 12.44 -21.11
N SER A 99 7.42 11.80 -21.05
CA SER A 99 6.57 11.49 -22.19
C SER A 99 5.13 11.96 -22.02
N LYS A 100 4.90 13.07 -21.31
CA LYS A 100 3.55 13.55 -20.94
C LYS A 100 2.63 13.74 -22.15
N LYS A 101 3.18 14.21 -23.27
CA LYS A 101 2.45 14.40 -24.53
C LYS A 101 1.92 13.10 -25.13
N ILE A 102 2.58 11.97 -24.86
CA ILE A 102 2.16 10.65 -25.32
C ILE A 102 1.04 10.14 -24.40
N TYR A 103 1.28 10.12 -23.09
CA TYR A 103 0.34 9.52 -22.15
C TYR A 103 -0.91 10.36 -21.90
N GLU A 104 -0.80 11.68 -21.97
CA GLU A 104 -1.80 12.70 -21.63
C GLU A 104 -2.22 12.68 -20.14
N GLN A 105 -2.61 11.52 -19.62
CA GLN A 105 -3.05 11.28 -18.25
C GLN A 105 -2.16 10.25 -17.56
N GLN A 106 -1.92 10.41 -16.26
CA GLN A 106 -1.14 9.47 -15.44
C GLN A 106 -1.73 8.05 -15.47
N SER A 107 -3.06 7.94 -15.48
CA SER A 107 -3.79 6.67 -15.54
C SER A 107 -3.42 5.83 -16.78
N ASN A 108 -3.13 6.49 -17.92
CA ASN A 108 -2.70 5.81 -19.14
C ASN A 108 -1.28 5.25 -19.01
N PHE A 109 -0.37 6.01 -18.39
CA PHE A 109 0.97 5.52 -18.08
C PHE A 109 0.91 4.34 -17.10
N ASP A 110 0.15 4.48 -16.01
CA ASP A 110 0.02 3.45 -14.98
C ASP A 110 -0.50 2.14 -15.58
N ARG A 111 -1.57 2.18 -16.39
CA ARG A 111 -2.11 1.00 -17.08
C ARG A 111 -1.10 0.36 -18.06
N ALA A 112 -0.32 1.18 -18.76
CA ALA A 112 0.71 0.68 -19.66
C ALA A 112 1.86 0.02 -18.89
N LEU A 113 2.30 0.62 -17.79
CA LEU A 113 3.31 0.06 -16.90
C LEU A 113 2.86 -1.26 -16.28
N THR A 114 1.63 -1.34 -15.76
CA THR A 114 1.04 -2.59 -15.26
C THR A 114 1.07 -3.67 -16.34
N ALA A 115 0.64 -3.35 -17.56
CA ALA A 115 0.63 -4.31 -18.66
C ALA A 115 2.05 -4.80 -19.02
N VAL A 116 3.05 -3.92 -18.99
CA VAL A 116 4.45 -4.26 -19.23
C VAL A 116 5.01 -5.13 -18.11
N CYS A 117 4.75 -4.80 -16.83
CA CYS A 117 5.16 -5.62 -15.69
C CYS A 117 4.58 -7.04 -15.79
N ASN A 118 3.28 -7.13 -16.08
CA ASN A 118 2.60 -8.41 -16.26
C ASN A 118 3.14 -9.18 -17.47
N PHE A 119 3.47 -8.51 -18.57
CA PHE A 119 4.04 -9.15 -19.74
C PHE A 119 5.45 -9.71 -19.49
N LEU A 120 6.29 -8.93 -18.81
CA LEU A 120 7.67 -9.31 -18.50
C LEU A 120 7.77 -10.26 -17.30
N MET A 121 6.67 -10.45 -16.56
CA MET A 121 6.66 -11.16 -15.27
C MET A 121 7.70 -10.58 -14.30
N ALA A 122 7.84 -9.25 -14.30
CA ALA A 122 8.80 -8.53 -13.49
C ALA A 122 8.09 -7.39 -12.75
N SER A 123 8.46 -7.23 -11.48
CA SER A 123 7.98 -6.14 -10.63
C SER A 123 8.57 -4.80 -11.05
N ARG A 124 7.98 -3.70 -10.58
CA ARG A 124 8.49 -2.36 -10.90
C ARG A 124 9.94 -2.14 -10.45
N SER A 125 10.29 -2.65 -9.27
CA SER A 125 11.64 -2.51 -8.71
C SER A 125 12.68 -3.23 -9.58
N GLU A 126 12.37 -4.44 -10.06
CA GLU A 126 13.22 -5.19 -11.02
C GLU A 126 13.38 -4.47 -12.36
N LEU A 127 12.41 -3.62 -12.73
CA LEU A 127 12.43 -2.78 -13.93
C LEU A 127 12.98 -1.36 -13.66
N HIS A 128 13.59 -1.15 -12.50
CA HIS A 128 14.16 0.12 -12.03
C HIS A 128 13.15 1.28 -11.92
N VAL A 129 11.85 0.99 -11.89
CA VAL A 129 10.79 1.96 -11.65
C VAL A 129 10.46 2.01 -10.16
N ILE A 130 11.15 2.89 -9.45
CA ILE A 130 11.08 2.99 -7.99
C ILE A 130 9.87 3.81 -7.53
N SER A 131 9.55 3.70 -6.25
CA SER A 131 8.56 4.55 -5.58
C SER A 131 9.27 5.44 -4.58
N CYS A 132 8.93 6.73 -4.54
CA CYS A 132 9.35 7.57 -3.42
C CYS A 132 8.69 7.03 -2.15
N SER A 133 9.51 6.54 -1.22
CA SER A 133 9.03 6.22 0.12
C SER A 133 8.55 7.48 0.81
N LYS A 134 7.44 7.34 1.52
CA LYS A 134 6.92 8.40 2.41
C LYS A 134 6.97 7.97 3.87
N GLY A 135 7.32 6.71 4.12
CA GLY A 135 7.17 6.10 5.43
C GLY A 135 8.29 6.46 6.39
N PHE A 136 7.97 6.37 7.67
CA PHE A 136 8.92 6.55 8.77
C PHE A 136 8.78 5.41 9.76
N ALA A 137 9.88 5.06 10.42
CA ALA A 137 9.86 4.15 11.56
C ALA A 137 10.72 4.68 12.70
N ILE A 138 10.33 4.32 13.92
CA ILE A 138 11.03 4.64 15.16
C ILE A 138 10.74 3.54 16.18
N GLY A 139 11.65 3.30 17.11
CA GLY A 139 11.42 2.43 18.25
C GLY A 139 12.45 1.33 18.39
N SER A 140 12.02 0.23 19.00
CA SER A 140 12.88 -0.87 19.43
C SER A 140 13.39 -1.72 18.25
N LEU A 141 14.34 -1.20 17.45
CA LEU A 141 14.89 -1.89 16.29
C LEU A 141 16.32 -1.43 15.99
N ARG A 142 17.20 -2.39 15.67
CA ARG A 142 18.53 -2.17 15.11
C ARG A 142 18.70 -2.98 13.85
N LEU A 143 19.26 -2.37 12.82
CA LEU A 143 19.66 -3.06 11.60
C LEU A 143 21.18 -3.17 11.58
N LEU A 144 21.68 -4.36 11.28
CA LEU A 144 23.09 -4.71 11.38
C LEU A 144 23.55 -5.34 10.07
N ASN A 145 24.75 -4.98 9.64
CA ASN A 145 25.47 -5.66 8.59
C ASN A 145 26.49 -6.65 9.20
N ALA A 146 26.69 -7.77 8.53
CA ALA A 146 27.59 -8.84 8.95
C ALA A 146 29.05 -8.52 8.61
N LEU A 147 29.27 -7.73 7.55
CA LEU A 147 30.59 -7.49 6.96
C LEU A 147 31.18 -6.12 7.27
N ASP A 148 30.38 -5.18 7.76
CA ASP A 148 30.83 -3.86 8.22
C ASP A 148 30.16 -3.48 9.54
N ASP A 149 30.82 -2.63 10.34
CA ASP A 149 30.29 -2.10 11.60
C ASP A 149 29.20 -1.03 11.36
N ASN A 150 28.55 -1.04 10.19
CA ASN A 150 27.46 -0.13 9.89
C ASN A 150 26.20 -0.62 10.58
N GLU A 151 25.66 0.21 11.46
CA GLU A 151 24.40 -0.04 12.12
C GLU A 151 23.44 1.14 11.99
N ILE A 152 22.15 0.82 11.94
CA ILE A 152 21.09 1.81 12.03
C ILE A 152 20.24 1.48 13.24
N ASN A 153 20.19 2.39 14.21
CA ASN A 153 19.43 2.21 15.44
C ASN A 153 18.22 3.14 15.50
N PHE A 154 17.02 2.55 15.43
CA PHE A 154 15.73 3.25 15.40
C PHE A 154 15.29 3.76 16.79
N ARG A 155 16.01 3.42 17.86
CA ARG A 155 15.74 3.95 19.20
C ARG A 155 16.20 5.39 19.37
N PHE A 156 17.16 5.84 18.56
CA PHE A 156 17.75 7.19 18.68
C PHE A 156 17.07 8.25 17.83
N GLY A 157 16.10 7.88 16.99
CA GLY A 157 15.37 8.84 16.19
C GLY A 157 14.45 8.21 15.16
N MET A 158 13.63 9.07 14.59
CA MET A 158 12.78 8.73 13.45
C MET A 158 13.62 8.58 12.19
N ILE A 159 13.48 7.44 11.51
CA ILE A 159 14.23 7.12 10.30
C ILE A 159 13.26 7.01 9.13
N ALA A 160 13.58 7.70 8.04
CA ALA A 160 12.84 7.59 6.79
C ALA A 160 13.07 6.22 6.15
N LEU A 161 11.98 5.54 5.81
CA LEU A 161 12.05 4.27 5.11
C LEU A 161 12.58 4.49 3.69
N ASN A 162 13.45 3.61 3.22
CA ASN A 162 14.00 3.65 1.87
C ASN A 162 14.45 2.25 1.43
N GLU A 163 14.68 2.05 0.13
CA GLU A 163 14.98 0.74 -0.45
C GLU A 163 16.29 0.12 0.09
N SER A 164 17.21 0.91 0.64
CA SER A 164 18.46 0.38 1.19
C SER A 164 18.29 -0.32 2.54
N LEU A 165 17.19 -0.07 3.27
CA LEU A 165 16.98 -0.65 4.59
C LEU A 165 16.80 -2.17 4.56
N VAL A 166 16.31 -2.72 3.45
CA VAL A 166 16.16 -4.17 3.27
C VAL A 166 17.46 -4.88 2.84
N ASN A 167 18.52 -4.12 2.56
CA ASN A 167 19.83 -4.66 2.21
C ASN A 167 20.70 -4.97 3.43
N PHE A 168 20.23 -4.66 4.64
CA PHE A 168 20.90 -5.06 5.87
C PHE A 168 20.80 -6.58 6.06
N ASP A 169 21.82 -7.17 6.69
CA ASP A 169 21.88 -8.62 6.87
C ASP A 169 20.90 -9.11 7.94
N PHE A 170 20.76 -8.37 9.04
CA PHE A 170 19.93 -8.76 10.18
C PHE A 170 19.18 -7.59 10.81
N ALA A 171 18.02 -7.90 11.39
CA ALA A 171 17.31 -7.02 12.33
C ALA A 171 17.38 -7.60 13.75
N GLU A 172 17.78 -6.77 14.71
CA GLU A 172 17.81 -7.08 16.15
C GLU A 172 16.76 -6.23 16.88
N SER A 173 15.98 -6.85 17.76
CA SER A 173 14.91 -6.16 18.49
C SER A 173 14.49 -6.93 19.74
N ASP A 174 14.20 -6.19 20.82
CA ASP A 174 13.48 -6.68 22.01
C ASP A 174 12.01 -6.22 22.03
N ALA A 175 11.47 -5.82 20.86
CA ALA A 175 10.09 -5.36 20.75
C ALA A 175 9.10 -6.50 20.99
N THR A 176 7.97 -6.15 21.60
CA THR A 176 6.82 -7.03 21.81
C THR A 176 5.72 -6.79 20.77
N ALA A 177 5.80 -5.69 20.01
CA ALA A 177 4.84 -5.37 18.95
C ALA A 177 5.45 -4.46 17.87
N ILE A 178 4.99 -4.63 16.63
CA ILE A 178 5.17 -3.67 15.54
C ILE A 178 3.80 -3.02 15.29
N LEU A 179 3.70 -1.71 15.46
CA LEU A 179 2.48 -0.93 15.25
C LEU A 179 2.61 -0.07 14.01
N ILE A 180 1.79 -0.35 13.00
CA ILE A 180 1.68 0.41 11.77
C ILE A 180 0.53 1.40 11.92
N LEU A 181 0.79 2.67 11.61
CA LEU A 181 -0.20 3.73 11.58
C LEU A 181 -0.45 4.17 10.15
N GLU A 182 -1.71 4.30 9.78
CA GLU A 182 -2.08 4.90 8.50
C GLU A 182 -1.59 6.36 8.40
N LYS A 183 -2.02 7.20 9.34
CA LYS A 183 -1.97 8.67 9.19
C LYS A 183 -0.72 9.26 9.86
N ASP A 184 -0.07 10.22 9.18
CA ASP A 184 1.12 10.92 9.72
C ASP A 184 0.76 11.77 10.94
N SER A 185 -0.41 12.43 10.95
CA SER A 185 -0.88 13.24 12.08
C SER A 185 -0.99 12.42 13.36
N VAL A 186 -1.55 11.21 13.28
CA VAL A 186 -1.66 10.27 14.41
C VAL A 186 -0.27 9.80 14.85
N PHE A 187 0.64 9.53 13.91
CA PHE A 187 2.03 9.18 14.23
C PHE A 187 2.75 10.29 15.00
N GLN A 188 2.71 11.53 14.50
CA GLN A 188 3.32 12.68 15.16
C GLN A 188 2.68 12.93 16.53
N HIS A 189 1.35 12.86 16.62
CA HIS A 189 0.63 13.03 17.87
C HIS A 189 1.08 12.01 18.92
N LEU A 190 1.21 10.72 18.58
CA LEU A 190 1.72 9.71 19.53
C LEU A 190 3.17 10.00 19.97
N LEU A 191 4.02 10.54 19.10
CA LEU A 191 5.37 10.96 19.49
C LEU A 191 5.34 12.14 20.48
N ASP A 192 4.48 13.13 20.24
CA ASP A 192 4.27 14.27 21.15
C ASP A 192 3.77 13.81 22.54
N GLU A 193 2.96 12.76 22.57
CA GLU A 193 2.50 12.13 23.81
C GLU A 193 3.53 11.26 24.51
N LYS A 194 4.75 11.15 23.98
CA LYS A 194 5.84 10.30 24.47
C LYS A 194 5.46 8.82 24.44
N PHE A 195 4.78 8.37 23.39
CA PHE A 195 4.40 6.96 23.19
C PHE A 195 5.58 6.00 23.34
N MET A 196 6.78 6.38 22.88
CA MET A 196 7.98 5.54 23.01
C MET A 196 8.49 5.39 24.45
N GLU A 197 8.15 6.32 25.36
CA GLU A 197 8.42 6.16 26.79
C GLU A 197 7.39 5.23 27.44
N MET A 198 6.13 5.30 27.01
CA MET A 198 5.04 4.46 27.51
C MET A 198 5.12 3.01 27.00
N PHE A 199 5.56 2.83 25.76
CA PHE A 199 5.69 1.54 25.07
C PHE A 199 7.11 1.36 24.51
N PRO A 200 8.14 1.23 25.37
CA PRO A 200 9.55 1.21 24.96
C PRO A 200 9.96 -0.04 24.16
N LYS A 201 9.09 -1.05 24.13
CA LYS A 201 9.25 -2.32 23.39
C LYS A 201 8.33 -2.37 22.18
N THR A 202 8.14 -1.25 21.50
CA THR A 202 7.34 -1.18 20.27
C THR A 202 8.21 -0.63 19.13
N ILE A 203 7.94 -1.12 17.93
CA ILE A 203 8.39 -0.49 16.68
C ILE A 203 7.17 0.21 16.09
N LEU A 204 7.23 1.53 15.97
CA LEU A 204 6.17 2.33 15.37
C LEU A 204 6.55 2.66 13.93
N VAL A 205 5.61 2.43 13.01
CA VAL A 205 5.80 2.66 11.58
C VAL A 205 4.61 3.47 11.05
N THR A 206 4.84 4.41 10.14
CA THR A 206 3.76 5.04 9.36
C THR A 206 4.05 4.95 7.87
N GLY A 207 3.00 4.72 7.08
CA GLY A 207 3.05 4.77 5.61
C GLY A 207 2.57 6.09 5.01
N ARG A 208 2.05 7.02 5.84
CA ARG A 208 1.41 8.28 5.42
C ARG A 208 0.27 8.08 4.40
N GLY A 209 -0.71 7.27 4.79
CA GLY A 209 -1.88 6.90 3.99
C GLY A 209 -1.70 5.54 3.32
N TYR A 210 -2.06 5.46 2.03
CA TYR A 210 -1.95 4.21 1.28
C TYR A 210 -0.51 3.69 1.22
N PRO A 211 -0.31 2.38 1.43
CA PRO A 211 1.01 1.81 1.59
C PRO A 211 1.81 1.85 0.29
N ASP A 212 2.95 2.54 0.32
CA ASP A 212 3.90 2.50 -0.77
C ASP A 212 4.69 1.16 -0.78
N ILE A 213 5.32 0.85 -1.92
CA ILE A 213 6.07 -0.42 -2.08
C ILE A 213 7.23 -0.50 -1.09
N CYS A 214 7.95 0.60 -0.86
CA CYS A 214 9.13 0.58 0.01
C CYS A 214 8.73 0.27 1.45
N THR A 215 7.67 0.90 1.96
CA THR A 215 7.14 0.61 3.30
C THR A 215 6.70 -0.84 3.42
N ARG A 216 6.02 -1.40 2.40
CA ARG A 216 5.62 -2.82 2.39
C ARG A 216 6.82 -3.77 2.33
N GLN A 217 7.83 -3.47 1.51
CA GLN A 217 9.07 -4.26 1.42
C GLN A 217 9.78 -4.29 2.77
N PHE A 218 9.92 -3.14 3.41
CA PHE A 218 10.55 -3.04 4.73
C PHE A 218 9.82 -3.86 5.79
N LEU A 219 8.50 -3.74 5.87
CA LEU A 219 7.69 -4.51 6.82
C LEU A 219 7.72 -6.02 6.52
N ASN A 220 7.70 -6.43 5.25
CA ASN A 220 7.79 -7.84 4.87
C ASN A 220 9.18 -8.41 5.15
N TRP A 221 10.24 -7.62 4.95
CA TRP A 221 11.58 -8.01 5.37
C TRP A 221 11.67 -8.12 6.90
N LEU A 222 11.18 -7.13 7.66
CA LEU A 222 11.12 -7.20 9.12
C LEU A 222 10.34 -8.42 9.62
N ALA A 223 9.22 -8.74 8.97
CA ALA A 223 8.44 -9.93 9.25
C ALA A 223 9.25 -11.22 9.14
N SER A 224 10.16 -11.30 8.16
CA SER A 224 11.05 -12.45 7.97
C SER A 224 12.18 -12.49 9.00
N GLN A 225 12.67 -11.33 9.43
CA GLN A 225 13.76 -11.21 10.40
C GLN A 225 13.28 -11.40 11.85
N LEU A 226 12.07 -10.93 12.16
CA LEU A 226 11.47 -10.90 13.50
C LEU A 226 10.14 -11.66 13.52
N PRO A 227 10.10 -12.96 13.16
CA PRO A 227 8.86 -13.70 12.93
C PRO A 227 7.97 -13.87 14.17
N ASN A 228 8.54 -13.70 15.36
CA ASN A 228 7.83 -13.86 16.64
C ASN A 228 7.19 -12.57 17.14
N ILE A 229 7.45 -11.42 16.50
CA ILE A 229 6.90 -10.13 16.93
C ILE A 229 5.59 -9.89 16.18
N PRO A 230 4.44 -9.77 16.88
CA PRO A 230 3.16 -9.51 16.24
C PRO A 230 3.14 -8.14 15.56
N MET A 231 2.51 -8.08 14.39
CA MET A 231 2.28 -6.86 13.63
C MET A 231 0.82 -6.46 13.71
N PHE A 232 0.62 -5.18 13.99
CA PHE A 232 -0.68 -4.55 14.15
C PHE A 232 -0.78 -3.34 13.24
N ILE A 233 -1.99 -3.06 12.72
CA ILE A 233 -2.25 -1.80 12.03
C ILE A 233 -3.45 -1.07 12.62
N LEU A 234 -3.25 0.23 12.83
CA LEU A 234 -4.25 1.18 13.28
C LEU A 234 -4.65 2.08 12.09
N THR A 235 -5.92 1.99 11.71
CA THR A 235 -6.54 2.75 10.61
C THR A 235 -7.84 3.38 11.07
N ASP A 236 -8.31 4.37 10.30
CA ASP A 236 -9.61 5.02 10.53
C ASP A 236 -10.78 4.02 10.38
N ALA A 237 -11.91 4.35 10.99
CA ALA A 237 -13.17 3.59 10.90
C ALA A 237 -13.93 3.99 9.62
N ASP A 238 -13.28 3.80 8.47
CA ASP A 238 -13.83 4.14 7.17
C ASP A 238 -13.44 3.10 6.08
N PRO A 239 -14.04 3.16 4.88
CA PRO A 239 -13.74 2.19 3.83
C PRO A 239 -12.29 2.28 3.32
N TYR A 240 -11.64 3.45 3.42
CA TYR A 240 -10.27 3.65 2.96
C TYR A 240 -9.26 3.02 3.93
N GLY A 241 -9.44 3.22 5.24
CA GLY A 241 -8.65 2.58 6.29
C GLY A 241 -8.71 1.05 6.21
N ILE A 242 -9.91 0.50 5.97
CA ILE A 242 -10.08 -0.94 5.74
C ILE A 242 -9.34 -1.39 4.46
N GLU A 243 -9.46 -0.64 3.35
CA GLU A 243 -8.73 -0.95 2.11
C GLU A 243 -7.20 -0.89 2.30
N ILE A 244 -6.70 0.01 3.15
CA ILE A 244 -5.28 0.12 3.51
C ILE A 244 -4.82 -1.12 4.27
N PHE A 245 -5.57 -1.55 5.29
CA PHE A 245 -5.30 -2.81 6.00
C PHE A 245 -5.24 -4.00 5.03
N LEU A 246 -6.25 -4.16 4.17
CA LEU A 246 -6.31 -5.25 3.21
C LEU A 246 -5.15 -5.18 2.20
N THR A 247 -4.70 -3.99 1.84
CA THR A 247 -3.57 -3.80 0.92
C THR A 247 -2.24 -4.21 1.56
N TYR A 248 -2.02 -3.91 2.84
CA TYR A 248 -0.86 -4.42 3.56
C TYR A 248 -0.90 -5.95 3.69
N LYS A 249 -2.05 -6.50 4.11
CA LYS A 249 -2.19 -7.92 4.43
C LYS A 249 -2.18 -8.82 3.19
N TYR A 250 -2.91 -8.46 2.15
CA TYR A 250 -3.16 -9.28 0.96
C TYR A 250 -2.59 -8.72 -0.34
N GLY A 251 -2.08 -7.48 -0.32
CA GLY A 251 -1.62 -6.79 -1.51
C GLY A 251 -2.73 -6.01 -2.23
N SER A 252 -2.35 -5.33 -3.31
CA SER A 252 -3.29 -4.52 -4.10
C SER A 252 -4.05 -5.39 -5.10
N ASP A 253 -5.38 -5.18 -5.22
CA ASP A 253 -6.22 -5.85 -6.23
C ASP A 253 -5.79 -5.55 -7.67
N ARG A 254 -5.14 -4.40 -7.90
CA ARG A 254 -4.92 -3.89 -9.25
C ARG A 254 -3.76 -4.58 -9.97
N SER A 255 -2.72 -4.98 -9.25
CA SER A 255 -1.57 -5.65 -9.87
C SER A 255 -0.63 -6.28 -8.84
N TRP A 256 -0.74 -7.60 -8.69
CA TRP A 256 0.14 -8.43 -7.85
C TRP A 256 1.59 -8.38 -8.33
N ILE A 257 1.83 -8.61 -9.62
CA ILE A 257 3.16 -8.69 -10.23
C ILE A 257 3.87 -7.34 -10.14
N GLU A 258 3.20 -6.26 -10.56
CA GLU A 258 3.77 -4.91 -10.50
C GLU A 258 4.20 -4.53 -9.07
N SER A 259 3.42 -4.95 -8.08
CA SER A 259 3.68 -4.68 -6.67
C SER A 259 4.73 -5.61 -6.05
N GLY A 260 5.27 -6.57 -6.79
CA GLY A 260 6.24 -7.56 -6.29
C GLY A 260 5.63 -8.63 -5.37
N GLY A 261 4.31 -8.77 -5.33
CA GLY A 261 3.64 -9.79 -4.52
C GLY A 261 3.85 -9.68 -3.01
N ILE A 262 4.16 -8.47 -2.51
CA ILE A 262 4.51 -8.27 -1.10
C ILE A 262 3.26 -8.31 -0.23
N THR A 263 3.22 -9.19 0.75
CA THR A 263 2.09 -9.33 1.68
C THR A 263 2.54 -9.43 3.12
N LEU A 264 1.64 -9.13 4.06
CA LEU A 264 1.85 -9.26 5.50
C LEU A 264 0.73 -10.15 6.09
N PRO A 265 0.72 -11.46 5.78
CA PRO A 265 -0.39 -12.35 6.16
C PRO A 265 -0.63 -12.42 7.67
N GLN A 266 0.39 -12.18 8.50
CA GLN A 266 0.28 -12.14 9.97
C GLN A 266 -0.28 -10.82 10.52
N LEU A 267 -0.51 -9.81 9.68
CA LEU A 267 -0.96 -8.49 10.11
C LEU A 267 -2.36 -8.59 10.73
N LYS A 268 -2.48 -8.07 11.95
CA LYS A 268 -3.75 -7.96 12.68
C LYS A 268 -4.28 -6.53 12.59
N TRP A 269 -5.55 -6.39 12.27
CA TRP A 269 -6.22 -5.09 12.29
C TRP A 269 -6.67 -4.76 13.71
N ILE A 270 -6.19 -3.63 14.24
CA ILE A 270 -6.59 -3.09 15.55
C ILE A 270 -7.10 -1.65 15.42
N GLY A 271 -7.52 -1.26 14.21
CA GLY A 271 -8.05 0.06 13.89
C GLY A 271 -9.27 0.42 14.72
N PHE A 272 -9.73 1.66 14.53
CA PHE A 272 -10.98 2.08 15.12
C PHE A 272 -12.13 1.31 14.46
N LEU A 273 -12.80 0.46 15.24
CA LEU A 273 -13.85 -0.41 14.69
C LEU A 273 -15.19 0.35 14.66
N PRO A 274 -15.95 0.28 13.55
CA PRO A 274 -17.33 0.78 13.50
C PRO A 274 -18.22 0.31 14.66
N SER A 275 -18.04 -0.92 15.13
CA SER A 275 -18.73 -1.49 16.29
C SER A 275 -18.41 -0.80 17.62
N GLU A 276 -17.22 -0.19 17.74
CA GLU A 276 -16.76 0.47 18.97
C GLU A 276 -17.32 1.88 19.14
N ALA A 277 -17.74 2.54 18.05
CA ALA A 277 -18.20 3.93 18.07
C ALA A 277 -19.33 4.16 19.08
N ASN A 278 -20.29 3.22 19.16
CA ASN A 278 -21.41 3.30 20.10
C ASN A 278 -20.99 3.07 21.56
N ASN A 279 -19.96 2.26 21.80
CA ASN A 279 -19.50 1.91 23.14
C ASN A 279 -18.60 3.00 23.75
N LEU A 280 -17.83 3.69 22.91
CA LEU A 280 -16.86 4.71 23.34
C LEU A 280 -17.49 6.09 23.59
N SER A 281 -18.82 6.22 23.53
CA SER A 281 -19.55 7.48 23.75
C SER A 281 -18.97 8.66 22.93
N VAL A 282 -18.56 8.37 21.69
CA VAL A 282 -17.99 9.39 20.81
C VAL A 282 -19.06 10.45 20.49
N PRO A 283 -18.74 11.76 20.60
CA PRO A 283 -19.67 12.83 20.31
C PRO A 283 -20.26 12.73 18.89
N GLU A 284 -21.55 13.01 18.73
CA GLU A 284 -22.26 12.88 17.44
C GLU A 284 -21.65 13.74 16.32
N ASN A 285 -20.99 14.86 16.65
CA ASN A 285 -20.33 15.71 15.68
C ASN A 285 -19.07 15.09 15.04
N GLN A 286 -18.55 13.99 15.61
CA GLN A 286 -17.46 13.20 15.02
C GLN A 286 -17.97 12.08 14.11
N LEU A 287 -19.28 11.77 14.14
CA LEU A 287 -19.89 10.75 13.29
C LEU A 287 -20.13 11.32 11.89
N LEU A 288 -19.20 11.07 10.97
CA LEU A 288 -19.29 11.57 9.61
C LEU A 288 -20.22 10.67 8.79
N LYS A 289 -21.15 11.28 8.04
CA LYS A 289 -22.08 10.52 7.19
C LYS A 289 -21.35 9.87 6.02
N LEU A 290 -21.69 8.62 5.69
CA LEU A 290 -21.18 7.97 4.49
C LEU A 290 -21.66 8.69 3.21
N THR A 291 -20.73 8.95 2.30
CA THR A 291 -21.03 9.44 0.96
C THR A 291 -21.46 8.30 0.03
N ASN A 292 -21.99 8.62 -1.15
CA ASN A 292 -22.30 7.60 -2.16
C ASN A 292 -21.04 6.89 -2.67
N SER A 293 -19.91 7.59 -2.73
CA SER A 293 -18.61 7.00 -3.09
C SER A 293 -18.15 5.98 -2.04
N ASP A 294 -18.31 6.32 -0.75
CA ASP A 294 -18.00 5.42 0.36
C ASP A 294 -18.83 4.13 0.27
N LYS A 295 -20.14 4.24 0.02
CA LYS A 295 -21.04 3.08 -0.12
C LYS A 295 -20.65 2.16 -1.27
N ARG A 296 -20.37 2.73 -2.44
CA ARG A 296 -19.87 1.97 -3.61
C ARG A 296 -18.56 1.26 -3.29
N ARG A 297 -17.68 1.88 -2.50
CA ARG A 297 -16.41 1.27 -2.07
C ARG A 297 -16.65 0.14 -1.07
N ILE A 298 -17.55 0.32 -0.08
CA ILE A 298 -17.95 -0.74 0.85
C ILE A 298 -18.45 -1.96 0.09
N GLU A 299 -19.35 -1.80 -0.89
CA GLU A 299 -19.86 -2.92 -1.69
C GLU A 299 -18.75 -3.71 -2.41
N LYS A 300 -17.74 -3.00 -2.94
CA LYS A 300 -16.56 -3.63 -3.56
C LYS A 300 -15.71 -4.36 -2.54
N LEU A 301 -15.46 -3.74 -1.39
CA LEU A 301 -14.68 -4.33 -0.30
C LEU A 301 -15.37 -5.55 0.30
N SER A 302 -16.68 -5.51 0.54
CA SER A 302 -17.44 -6.65 1.07
C SER A 302 -17.29 -7.89 0.18
N LYS A 303 -17.34 -7.73 -1.15
CA LYS A 303 -17.09 -8.83 -2.10
C LYS A 303 -15.67 -9.39 -1.97
N ARG A 304 -14.68 -8.50 -1.90
CA ARG A 304 -13.26 -8.88 -1.75
C ARG A 304 -13.01 -9.61 -0.43
N VAL A 305 -13.49 -9.05 0.68
CA VAL A 305 -13.31 -9.58 2.04
C VAL A 305 -13.96 -10.96 2.18
N LEU A 306 -15.13 -11.16 1.56
CA LEU A 306 -15.78 -12.48 1.51
C LEU A 306 -14.93 -13.52 0.78
N LEU A 307 -14.28 -13.15 -0.33
CA LEU A 307 -13.35 -14.04 -1.06
C LEU A 307 -12.07 -14.33 -0.28
N LEU A 308 -11.64 -13.39 0.58
CA LEU A 308 -10.45 -13.53 1.43
C LEU A 308 -10.75 -14.21 2.77
N GLU A 309 -12.01 -14.60 3.02
CA GLU A 309 -12.49 -15.22 4.27
C GLU A 309 -12.26 -14.36 5.53
N GLU A 310 -12.19 -13.04 5.36
CA GLU A 310 -11.98 -12.06 6.45
C GLU A 310 -13.29 -11.65 7.13
N ASN A 311 -13.97 -12.63 7.74
CA ASN A 311 -15.33 -12.46 8.26
C ASN A 311 -15.46 -11.30 9.28
N ALA A 312 -14.47 -11.10 10.15
CA ALA A 312 -14.49 -10.01 11.13
C ALA A 312 -14.55 -8.63 10.45
N VAL A 313 -13.82 -8.45 9.33
CA VAL A 313 -13.85 -7.20 8.55
C VAL A 313 -15.18 -7.05 7.82
N PHE A 314 -15.76 -8.16 7.34
CA PHE A 314 -17.05 -8.16 6.66
C PHE A 314 -18.15 -7.66 7.60
N ASP A 315 -18.16 -8.14 8.86
CA ASP A 315 -19.11 -7.72 9.88
C ASP A 315 -18.98 -6.22 10.19
N GLU A 316 -17.76 -5.71 10.33
CA GLU A 316 -17.51 -4.27 10.57
C GLU A 316 -17.96 -3.40 9.38
N LEU A 317 -17.77 -3.85 8.13
CA LEU A 317 -18.29 -3.16 6.95
C LEU A 317 -19.83 -3.12 6.95
N ALA A 318 -20.48 -4.21 7.37
CA ALA A 318 -21.94 -4.26 7.49
C ALA A 318 -22.45 -3.29 8.57
N ILE A 319 -21.78 -3.21 9.72
CA ILE A 319 -22.09 -2.27 10.80
C ILE A 319 -21.90 -0.82 10.33
N MET A 320 -20.81 -0.53 9.62
CA MET A 320 -20.57 0.79 9.05
C MET A 320 -21.70 1.21 8.11
N LEU A 321 -22.17 0.29 7.24
CA LEU A 321 -23.26 0.55 6.31
C LEU A 321 -24.60 0.73 7.03
N SER A 322 -24.89 -0.07 8.07
CA SER A 322 -26.14 0.04 8.85
C SER A 322 -26.20 1.35 9.64
N ASN A 323 -25.09 1.77 10.23
CA ASN A 323 -25.01 3.02 10.99
C ASN A 323 -24.94 4.24 10.05
N ASN A 324 -24.59 4.01 8.78
CA ASN A 324 -24.42 5.04 7.75
C ASN A 324 -23.43 6.15 8.19
N CYS A 325 -22.42 5.79 8.96
CA CYS A 325 -21.38 6.68 9.46
C CYS A 325 -19.97 6.10 9.27
N LYS A 326 -18.98 6.99 9.28
CA LYS A 326 -17.54 6.71 9.35
C LYS A 326 -16.91 7.60 10.42
N LEU A 327 -15.78 7.18 10.98
CA LEU A 327 -15.07 7.95 12.00
C LEU A 327 -13.57 7.99 11.71
N GLU A 328 -12.96 9.14 11.98
CA GLU A 328 -11.51 9.30 12.02
C GLU A 328 -10.97 8.84 13.39
N ILE A 329 -9.74 8.32 13.45
CA ILE A 329 -9.08 7.98 14.72
C ILE A 329 -9.03 9.18 15.66
N GLU A 330 -8.87 10.38 15.11
CA GLU A 330 -8.81 11.64 15.87
C GLU A 330 -10.10 11.90 16.68
N ALA A 331 -11.22 11.26 16.35
CA ALA A 331 -12.42 11.31 17.18
C ALA A 331 -12.17 10.83 18.61
N LEU A 332 -11.20 9.93 18.82
CA LEU A 332 -10.82 9.44 20.14
C LEU A 332 -10.18 10.52 21.02
N TYR A 333 -9.61 11.59 20.45
CA TYR A 333 -9.05 12.71 21.21
C TYR A 333 -10.11 13.47 21.99
N THR A 334 -11.38 13.41 21.55
CA THR A 334 -12.50 14.05 22.24
C THR A 334 -12.84 13.38 23.57
N LEU A 335 -12.41 12.13 23.77
CA LEU A 335 -12.60 11.37 25.01
C LEU A 335 -11.55 11.70 26.08
N GLY A 336 -10.53 12.48 25.70
CA GLY A 336 -9.46 12.97 26.55
C GLY A 336 -8.14 13.04 25.76
N ASP A 337 -7.32 14.05 26.07
CA ASP A 337 -6.09 14.35 25.30
C ASP A 337 -5.24 13.09 25.03
N LYS A 338 -4.99 12.28 26.07
CA LYS A 338 -4.16 11.06 25.99
C LYS A 338 -4.95 9.76 25.84
N PHE A 339 -6.23 9.83 25.50
CA PHE A 339 -7.09 8.65 25.46
C PHE A 339 -6.58 7.60 24.47
N LEU A 340 -6.12 8.03 23.29
CA LEU A 340 -5.59 7.15 22.27
C LEU A 340 -4.42 6.31 22.78
N SER A 341 -3.39 6.94 23.36
CA SER A 341 -2.18 6.24 23.80
C SER A 341 -2.35 5.47 25.10
N THR A 342 -2.97 6.08 26.11
CA THR A 342 -2.98 5.54 27.49
C THR A 342 -4.10 4.54 27.75
N VAL A 343 -5.22 4.63 27.01
CA VAL A 343 -6.38 3.76 27.20
C VAL A 343 -6.56 2.87 25.99
N TYR A 344 -6.79 3.46 24.81
CA TYR A 344 -7.22 2.72 23.64
C TYR A 344 -6.15 1.76 23.10
N LEU A 345 -4.94 2.26 22.81
CA LEU A 345 -3.84 1.44 22.31
C LEU A 345 -3.35 0.44 23.36
N LYS A 346 -3.31 0.83 24.64
CA LYS A 346 -2.97 -0.10 25.73
C LYS A 346 -3.93 -1.29 25.75
N TYR A 347 -5.24 -1.02 25.71
CA TYR A 347 -6.25 -2.07 25.66
C TYR A 347 -6.09 -2.96 24.42
N LYS A 348 -5.99 -2.37 23.23
CA LYS A 348 -5.85 -3.12 21.96
C LYS A 348 -4.61 -4.01 21.91
N LEU A 349 -3.48 -3.53 22.42
CA LEU A 349 -2.23 -4.30 22.42
C LEU A 349 -2.19 -5.39 23.51
N GLU A 350 -2.94 -5.26 24.60
CA GLU A 350 -3.03 -6.29 25.65
C GLU A 350 -3.97 -7.45 25.30
N GLN A 351 -4.95 -7.24 24.40
CA GLN A 351 -5.92 -8.26 23.99
C GLN A 351 -5.36 -9.26 22.95
N HIS A 352 -4.16 -9.05 22.42
CA HIS A 352 -3.61 -9.79 21.27
C HIS A 352 -2.17 -10.23 21.44
#